data_AF-A0A356AYM1-F1
#
_entry.id   AF-A0A356AYM1-F1
#
_cell.length_a   1.000
_cell.length_b   1.000
_cell.length_c   1.000
_cell.angle_alpha   90.00
_cell.angle_beta   90.00
_cell.angle_gamma   90.00
#
_symmetry.space_group_name_H-M   'P 1'
#
loop_
_entity.id
_entity.type
_entity.pdbx_description
1 polymer ?
#
loop_
_entity_poly.entity_id
_entity_poly.type
_entity_poly.pdbx_seq_one_letter_code
_entity_poly.pdbx_strand_id
1 'polypeptide(L)'
;MKKVFSFLLVSLILLQVFALPVDVRAKTIIQWGDAKDSEYNNLHPFTFLWSGDVFSDIGQGLNLKTLELTKNKDEMDIVFNQYGKMASHGVVEIKQELQADTDIDNYKTFDSTADLGEDKVYLIKTADKSYAKIKIHKFTSDKVTFSFVLPGSTKKEETSQSTTQAVTGANTQPKSTTQSPGTIETASDASYVIIQLQIADNVALVNGIEEIMDIPPMIIRNQPMVPLRLLSETFNANYRWRPLFRKVVLQHELKTFIFGLNKNFIKINNKKVFIDGSVSIVEKNIMVPLDLIKKVFGKEVIYSPEDRIIQILENITQTSASVEPSKDEDDEGQGIEFLYGKWSLWIPGGIIYTSDATNQYREYIPGAGGQTLEIKKNGTYIWKLYDETIKGEWSIDNENIYIPKGDYGWEWYVKEYDFDDYKGIKVFTSGIWRDGKRIK
;
A
#
# COMPACT_ATOMS: atom_id res chain seq x y z
N MET A 1 -35.78 -65.73 -76.20
CA MET A 1 -35.18 -64.86 -77.26
C MET A 1 -35.01 -63.46 -76.68
N LYS A 2 -33.77 -62.91 -76.71
CA LYS A 2 -33.38 -61.50 -77.01
C LYS A 2 -34.34 -60.38 -76.53
N LYS A 3 -34.02 -59.35 -75.73
CA LYS A 3 -32.88 -58.39 -75.64
C LYS A 3 -33.20 -57.38 -74.49
N VAL A 4 -32.31 -57.05 -73.54
CA VAL A 4 -31.38 -55.88 -73.45
C VAL A 4 -31.79 -54.82 -72.38
N PHE A 5 -30.94 -54.71 -71.34
CA PHE A 5 -30.50 -53.56 -70.51
C PHE A 5 -31.43 -52.37 -70.16
N SER A 6 -31.51 -52.02 -68.85
CA SER A 6 -30.79 -50.86 -68.29
C SER A 6 -30.94 -50.74 -66.76
N PHE A 7 -29.84 -50.37 -66.10
CA PHE A 7 -29.66 -50.05 -64.69
C PHE A 7 -30.50 -48.85 -64.22
N LEU A 8 -31.12 -48.92 -63.03
CA LEU A 8 -31.05 -47.90 -61.97
C LEU A 8 -31.76 -48.42 -60.70
N LEU A 9 -31.00 -48.87 -59.70
CA LEU A 9 -31.52 -49.11 -58.34
C LEU A 9 -31.05 -47.94 -57.47
N VAL A 10 -31.82 -46.85 -57.45
CA VAL A 10 -31.57 -45.71 -56.57
C VAL A 10 -32.25 -45.97 -55.23
N SER A 11 -31.40 -46.32 -54.27
CA SER A 11 -31.46 -46.01 -52.85
C SER A 11 -32.51 -44.95 -52.46
N LEU A 12 -33.59 -45.40 -51.79
CA LEU A 12 -34.48 -44.54 -51.02
C LEU A 12 -34.28 -44.83 -49.53
N ILE A 13 -33.15 -44.36 -48.98
CA ILE A 13 -32.97 -44.25 -47.53
C ILE A 13 -33.46 -42.86 -47.15
N LEU A 14 -34.48 -42.82 -46.28
CA LEU A 14 -34.97 -41.64 -45.59
C LEU A 14 -33.79 -40.86 -44.98
N LEU A 15 -33.51 -39.67 -45.52
CA LEU A 15 -32.69 -38.67 -44.85
C LEU A 15 -33.61 -37.86 -43.93
N GLN A 16 -33.82 -38.33 -42.70
CA GLN A 16 -34.34 -37.46 -41.64
C GLN A 16 -33.25 -36.44 -41.32
N VAL A 17 -33.39 -35.24 -41.85
CA VAL A 17 -32.60 -34.08 -41.45
C VAL A 17 -33.01 -33.73 -40.02
N PHE A 18 -32.20 -34.16 -39.04
CA PHE A 18 -32.20 -33.54 -37.72
C PHE A 18 -31.68 -32.11 -37.90
N ALA A 19 -32.58 -31.14 -38.06
CA ALA A 19 -32.25 -29.75 -37.80
C ALA A 19 -32.04 -29.64 -36.29
N LEU A 20 -30.79 -29.55 -35.84
CA LEU A 20 -30.51 -29.10 -34.49
C LEU A 20 -31.18 -27.72 -34.33
N PRO A 21 -31.95 -27.47 -33.26
CA PRO A 21 -32.42 -26.12 -32.99
C PRO A 21 -31.17 -25.25 -32.82
N VAL A 22 -30.96 -24.33 -33.76
CA VAL A 22 -30.06 -23.20 -33.50
C VAL A 22 -30.77 -22.41 -32.43
N ASP A 23 -30.26 -22.44 -31.20
CA ASP A 23 -30.71 -21.53 -30.15
C ASP A 23 -30.37 -20.10 -30.59
N VAL A 24 -31.29 -19.48 -31.34
CA VAL A 24 -31.28 -18.04 -31.59
C VAL A 24 -31.68 -17.39 -30.29
N ARG A 25 -30.71 -17.20 -29.40
CA ARG A 25 -30.92 -16.45 -28.16
C ARG A 25 -31.32 -15.02 -28.56
N ALA A 26 -32.49 -14.58 -28.11
CA ALA A 26 -32.95 -13.23 -28.37
C ALA A 26 -31.93 -12.24 -27.78
N LYS A 27 -31.39 -11.37 -28.63
CA LYS A 27 -30.46 -10.29 -28.28
C LYS A 27 -31.09 -9.41 -27.20
N THR A 28 -30.38 -9.18 -26.10
CA THR A 28 -30.86 -8.34 -25.02
C THR A 28 -30.46 -6.88 -25.27
N ILE A 29 -31.34 -6.15 -25.97
CA ILE A 29 -31.16 -4.72 -26.25
C ILE A 29 -31.78 -3.88 -25.12
N ILE A 30 -30.98 -3.03 -24.50
CA ILE A 30 -31.44 -2.02 -23.56
C ILE A 30 -31.68 -0.72 -24.32
N GLN A 31 -32.91 -0.22 -24.23
CA GLN A 31 -33.31 1.13 -24.61
C GLN A 31 -33.10 2.04 -23.39
N TRP A 32 -32.37 3.13 -23.53
CA TRP A 32 -32.05 4.01 -22.41
C TRP A 32 -33.09 5.11 -22.24
N GLY A 33 -33.40 5.46 -21.00
CA GLY A 33 -34.29 6.57 -20.68
C GLY A 33 -33.63 7.94 -20.84
N ASP A 34 -34.27 8.95 -20.25
CA ASP A 34 -33.74 10.32 -20.25
C ASP A 34 -32.42 10.42 -19.49
N ALA A 35 -31.48 11.17 -20.07
CA ALA A 35 -30.21 11.48 -19.43
C ALA A 35 -30.45 12.40 -18.22
N LYS A 36 -29.76 12.09 -17.13
CA LYS A 36 -29.76 12.88 -15.90
C LYS A 36 -28.34 13.31 -15.58
N ASP A 37 -28.18 14.59 -15.26
CA ASP A 37 -26.91 15.14 -14.79
C ASP A 37 -26.78 15.01 -13.28
N SER A 38 -25.57 14.78 -12.81
CA SER A 38 -25.27 14.68 -11.39
C SER A 38 -23.84 15.11 -11.06
N GLU A 39 -23.64 15.47 -9.80
CA GLU A 39 -22.33 15.77 -9.24
C GLU A 39 -22.07 14.87 -8.03
N TYR A 40 -20.85 14.36 -7.93
CA TYR A 40 -20.40 13.53 -6.83
C TYR A 40 -19.24 14.23 -6.11
N ASN A 41 -19.55 14.84 -4.97
CA ASN A 41 -18.60 15.64 -4.18
C ASN A 41 -17.94 14.84 -3.05
N ASN A 42 -18.48 13.67 -2.71
CA ASN A 42 -17.96 12.84 -1.62
C ASN A 42 -17.01 11.76 -2.14
N LEU A 43 -15.95 12.18 -2.82
CA LEU A 43 -14.97 11.25 -3.37
C LEU A 43 -14.36 10.37 -2.27
N HIS A 44 -14.32 9.08 -2.56
CA HIS A 44 -13.64 8.13 -1.69
C HIS A 44 -12.16 8.52 -1.59
N PRO A 45 -11.62 8.69 -0.38
CA PRO A 45 -10.26 9.20 -0.20
C PRO A 45 -9.19 8.16 -0.53
N PHE A 46 -9.56 6.88 -0.65
CA PHE A 46 -8.59 5.81 -0.86
C PHE A 46 -8.77 5.15 -2.22
N THR A 47 -7.70 4.52 -2.69
CA THR A 47 -7.73 3.64 -3.87
C THR A 47 -8.69 2.49 -3.61
N PHE A 48 -9.29 1.97 -4.67
CA PHE A 48 -10.02 0.71 -4.55
C PHE A 48 -8.99 -0.42 -4.49
N LEU A 49 -8.95 -1.16 -3.39
CA LEU A 49 -8.08 -2.34 -3.30
C LEU A 49 -8.49 -3.37 -4.35
N TRP A 50 -7.51 -3.88 -5.10
CA TRP A 50 -7.76 -4.71 -6.28
C TRP A 50 -8.26 -6.13 -5.95
N SER A 51 -8.17 -6.57 -4.68
CA SER A 51 -8.58 -7.92 -4.27
C SER A 51 -9.81 -7.89 -3.35
N GLY A 52 -11.03 -7.85 -3.92
CA GLY A 52 -12.24 -8.14 -3.14
C GLY A 52 -13.55 -7.49 -3.60
N ASP A 53 -14.52 -7.50 -2.67
CA ASP A 53 -15.76 -6.72 -2.72
C ASP A 53 -15.39 -5.24 -2.57
N VAL A 54 -15.33 -4.51 -3.69
CA VAL A 54 -14.85 -3.12 -3.69
C VAL A 54 -15.67 -2.24 -2.75
N PHE A 55 -16.91 -2.60 -2.45
CA PHE A 55 -17.78 -1.85 -1.52
C PHE A 55 -17.57 -2.18 -0.04
N SER A 56 -16.78 -3.19 0.34
CA SER A 56 -16.65 -3.62 1.74
C SER A 56 -16.08 -2.55 2.66
N ASP A 57 -15.22 -1.68 2.13
CA ASP A 57 -14.45 -0.71 2.91
C ASP A 57 -14.72 0.75 2.52
N ILE A 58 -15.61 1.00 1.56
CA ILE A 58 -15.82 2.32 0.93
C ILE A 58 -16.61 3.31 1.80
N GLY A 59 -17.26 2.87 2.87
CA GLY A 59 -18.00 3.74 3.78
C GLY A 59 -19.33 4.27 3.22
N GLN A 60 -19.35 4.90 2.04
CA GLN A 60 -20.57 5.33 1.34
C GLN A 60 -20.41 5.45 -0.19
N GLY A 61 -21.48 5.16 -0.93
CA GLY A 61 -21.56 5.24 -2.39
C GLY A 61 -22.91 5.80 -2.85
N LEU A 62 -23.02 6.14 -4.14
CA LEU A 62 -24.23 6.72 -4.72
C LEU A 62 -25.18 5.62 -5.21
N ASN A 63 -26.45 5.76 -4.88
CA ASN A 63 -27.54 5.06 -5.56
C ASN A 63 -28.06 5.93 -6.70
N LEU A 64 -28.03 5.42 -7.94
CA LEU A 64 -28.40 6.20 -9.14
C LEU A 64 -29.91 6.42 -9.30
N LYS A 65 -30.74 5.62 -8.60
CA LYS A 65 -32.19 5.79 -8.62
C LYS A 65 -32.64 6.90 -7.67
N THR A 66 -32.11 6.92 -6.46
CA THR A 66 -32.47 7.93 -5.44
C THR A 66 -31.61 9.18 -5.53
N LEU A 67 -30.42 9.09 -6.13
CA LEU A 67 -29.38 10.11 -6.12
C LEU A 67 -28.84 10.44 -4.72
N GLU A 68 -29.02 9.51 -3.77
CA GLU A 68 -28.57 9.67 -2.39
C GLU A 68 -27.34 8.81 -2.12
N LEU A 69 -26.50 9.29 -1.21
CA LEU A 69 -25.38 8.51 -0.68
C LEU A 69 -25.91 7.52 0.37
N THR A 70 -25.57 6.25 0.21
CA THR A 70 -25.92 5.18 1.16
C THR A 70 -24.65 4.53 1.70
N LYS A 71 -24.73 4.01 2.93
CA LYS A 71 -23.69 3.15 3.54
C LYS A 71 -24.00 1.66 3.37
N ASN A 72 -25.19 1.33 2.89
CA ASN A 72 -25.58 -0.03 2.62
C ASN A 72 -24.96 -0.46 1.28
N LYS A 73 -23.98 -1.35 1.33
CA LYS A 73 -23.26 -1.82 0.13
C LYS A 73 -24.17 -2.51 -0.89
N ASP A 74 -25.30 -3.07 -0.45
CA ASP A 74 -26.27 -3.73 -1.33
C ASP A 74 -27.21 -2.73 -2.04
N GLU A 75 -27.04 -1.43 -1.78
CA GLU A 75 -27.78 -0.34 -2.42
C GLU A 75 -26.84 0.61 -3.20
N MET A 76 -25.52 0.43 -3.11
CA MET A 76 -24.54 1.29 -3.79
C MET A 76 -24.42 0.88 -5.25
N ASP A 77 -24.69 1.80 -6.17
CA ASP A 77 -24.47 1.53 -7.60
C ASP A 77 -23.06 1.90 -8.01
N ILE A 78 -22.56 3.03 -7.50
CA ILE A 78 -21.27 3.58 -7.91
C ILE A 78 -20.56 4.35 -6.81
N VAL A 79 -19.24 4.27 -6.84
CA VAL A 79 -18.36 5.10 -6.02
C VAL A 79 -17.26 5.66 -6.90
N PHE A 80 -16.96 6.95 -6.74
CA PHE A 80 -15.78 7.57 -7.32
C PHE A 80 -14.74 7.86 -6.24
N ASN A 81 -13.46 7.73 -6.56
CA ASN A 81 -12.37 8.14 -5.66
C ASN A 81 -11.65 9.39 -6.17
N GLN A 82 -10.85 10.02 -5.30
CA GLN A 82 -10.10 11.23 -5.62
C GLN A 82 -8.94 11.03 -6.60
N TYR A 83 -8.64 9.80 -7.01
CA TYR A 83 -7.55 9.49 -7.93
C TYR A 83 -7.99 9.36 -9.38
N GLY A 84 -9.29 9.56 -9.65
CA GLY A 84 -9.86 9.39 -10.97
C GLY A 84 -10.17 7.94 -11.30
N LYS A 85 -10.64 7.14 -10.33
CA LYS A 85 -11.21 5.80 -10.57
C LYS A 85 -12.68 5.75 -10.15
N MET A 86 -13.43 4.85 -10.78
CA MET A 86 -14.77 4.43 -10.36
C MET A 86 -14.80 2.96 -9.97
N ALA A 87 -15.70 2.62 -9.05
CA ALA A 87 -16.07 1.26 -8.68
C ALA A 87 -17.57 1.05 -8.85
N SER A 88 -17.96 -0.15 -9.28
CA SER A 88 -19.36 -0.58 -9.37
C SER A 88 -19.46 -2.10 -9.19
N HIS A 89 -20.67 -2.67 -9.21
CA HIS A 89 -20.84 -4.14 -9.26
C HIS A 89 -20.34 -4.78 -10.58
N GLY A 90 -19.95 -3.96 -11.54
CA GLY A 90 -19.24 -4.37 -12.75
C GLY A 90 -19.21 -3.19 -13.71
N VAL A 91 -18.03 -2.79 -14.19
CA VAL A 91 -17.82 -1.64 -15.09
C VAL A 91 -17.02 -2.04 -16.32
N VAL A 92 -17.35 -1.42 -17.46
CA VAL A 92 -16.57 -1.50 -18.69
C VAL A 92 -16.68 -0.17 -19.46
N GLU A 93 -15.57 0.33 -19.99
CA GLU A 93 -15.57 1.48 -20.91
C GLU A 93 -16.12 1.05 -22.28
N ILE A 94 -17.02 1.86 -22.86
CA ILE A 94 -17.67 1.57 -24.14
C ILE A 94 -17.54 2.76 -25.10
N LYS A 95 -17.45 2.46 -26.40
CA LYS A 95 -17.39 3.46 -27.47
C LYS A 95 -18.79 3.69 -28.07
N GLN A 96 -19.70 4.19 -27.26
CA GLN A 96 -21.07 4.51 -27.66
C GLN A 96 -21.53 5.81 -27.01
N GLU A 97 -22.44 6.52 -27.67
CA GLU A 97 -23.15 7.64 -27.05
C GLU A 97 -23.97 7.19 -25.84
N LEU A 98 -24.20 8.14 -24.92
CA LEU A 98 -24.85 7.87 -23.63
C LEU A 98 -26.25 7.26 -23.80
N GLN A 99 -27.05 7.76 -24.74
CA GLN A 99 -28.42 7.29 -24.99
C GLN A 99 -28.54 6.25 -26.10
N ALA A 100 -27.44 5.87 -26.77
CA ALA A 100 -27.50 4.88 -27.84
C ALA A 100 -27.90 3.49 -27.30
N ASP A 101 -28.85 2.84 -27.97
CA ASP A 101 -29.29 1.48 -27.64
C ASP A 101 -28.12 0.51 -27.52
N THR A 102 -28.22 -0.39 -26.56
CA THR A 102 -27.09 -1.25 -26.21
C THR A 102 -27.47 -2.70 -26.18
N ASP A 103 -26.83 -3.46 -27.05
CA ASP A 103 -26.79 -4.91 -26.95
C ASP A 103 -25.87 -5.32 -25.80
N ILE A 104 -26.46 -5.75 -24.68
CA ILE A 104 -25.68 -6.12 -23.50
C ILE A 104 -24.90 -7.43 -23.71
N ASP A 105 -25.35 -8.29 -24.64
CA ASP A 105 -24.71 -9.58 -24.91
C ASP A 105 -23.31 -9.43 -25.54
N ASN A 106 -23.00 -8.24 -26.07
CA ASN A 106 -21.67 -7.87 -26.55
C ASN A 106 -20.65 -7.63 -25.41
N TYR A 107 -21.11 -7.46 -24.16
CA TYR A 107 -20.26 -7.14 -23.02
C TYR A 107 -20.31 -8.27 -22.00
N LYS A 108 -19.38 -9.24 -22.12
CA LYS A 108 -19.36 -10.44 -21.26
C LYS A 108 -18.49 -10.28 -20.01
N THR A 109 -17.48 -9.42 -20.09
CA THR A 109 -16.50 -9.18 -19.03
C THR A 109 -16.72 -7.78 -18.47
N PHE A 110 -16.79 -7.70 -17.15
CA PHE A 110 -16.86 -6.45 -16.40
C PHE A 110 -15.81 -6.51 -15.31
N ASP A 111 -15.05 -5.43 -15.18
CA ASP A 111 -14.11 -5.25 -14.09
C ASP A 111 -14.85 -4.69 -12.86
N SER A 112 -14.28 -4.80 -11.68
CA SER A 112 -14.84 -4.19 -10.47
C SER A 112 -14.57 -2.68 -10.40
N THR A 113 -13.56 -2.21 -11.15
CA THR A 113 -13.13 -0.80 -11.17
C THR A 113 -12.72 -0.37 -12.58
N ALA A 114 -12.74 0.93 -12.84
CA ALA A 114 -12.23 1.52 -14.09
C ALA A 114 -11.58 2.89 -13.84
N ASP A 115 -10.59 3.24 -14.66
CA ASP A 115 -10.04 4.59 -14.71
C ASP A 115 -11.02 5.54 -15.40
N LEU A 116 -11.20 6.72 -14.80
CA LEU A 116 -12.01 7.78 -15.37
C LEU A 116 -11.25 8.46 -16.52
N GLY A 117 -11.97 8.76 -17.59
CA GLY A 117 -11.53 9.72 -18.60
C GLY A 117 -12.67 10.64 -18.97
N GLU A 118 -12.34 11.91 -19.19
CA GLU A 118 -13.30 12.91 -19.64
C GLU A 118 -13.87 12.53 -21.00
N ASP A 119 -15.15 12.82 -21.19
CA ASP A 119 -15.99 12.46 -22.34
C ASP A 119 -16.17 10.95 -22.61
N LYS A 120 -15.60 10.07 -21.78
CA LYS A 120 -15.78 8.62 -21.91
C LYS A 120 -17.12 8.14 -21.36
N VAL A 121 -17.65 7.07 -21.95
CA VAL A 121 -18.89 6.42 -21.54
C VAL A 121 -18.58 5.03 -20.97
N TYR A 122 -19.19 4.73 -19.83
CA TYR A 122 -19.04 3.47 -19.12
C TYR A 122 -20.39 2.80 -19.00
N LEU A 123 -20.41 1.48 -19.20
CA LEU A 123 -21.54 0.64 -18.88
C LEU A 123 -21.28 -0.03 -17.54
N ILE A 124 -22.21 0.14 -16.60
CA ILE A 124 -22.11 -0.42 -15.26
C ILE A 124 -23.26 -1.36 -14.92
N LYS A 125 -23.01 -2.30 -14.00
CA LYS A 125 -24.03 -3.08 -13.30
C LYS A 125 -24.40 -2.37 -12.00
N THR A 126 -25.70 -2.24 -11.76
CA THR A 126 -26.27 -1.60 -10.56
C THR A 126 -26.57 -2.65 -9.48
N ALA A 127 -26.78 -2.22 -8.25
CA ALA A 127 -26.98 -3.09 -7.09
C ALA A 127 -28.23 -3.98 -7.23
N ASP A 128 -29.25 -3.49 -7.93
CA ASP A 128 -30.47 -4.24 -8.26
C ASP A 128 -30.32 -5.23 -9.43
N LYS A 129 -29.08 -5.50 -9.85
CA LYS A 129 -28.72 -6.37 -10.98
C LYS A 129 -29.21 -5.87 -12.35
N SER A 130 -29.53 -4.58 -12.45
CA SER A 130 -29.79 -3.89 -13.71
C SER A 130 -28.48 -3.30 -14.27
N TYR A 131 -28.62 -2.35 -15.20
CA TYR A 131 -27.50 -1.63 -15.81
C TYR A 131 -27.72 -0.12 -15.77
N ALA A 132 -26.65 0.64 -15.91
CA ALA A 132 -26.67 2.07 -16.21
C ALA A 132 -25.54 2.41 -17.18
N LYS A 133 -25.70 3.46 -17.98
CA LYS A 133 -24.56 4.09 -18.64
C LYS A 133 -24.24 5.41 -17.98
N ILE A 134 -22.95 5.72 -17.92
CA ILE A 134 -22.42 6.94 -17.30
C ILE A 134 -21.45 7.58 -18.27
N LYS A 135 -21.63 8.87 -18.55
CA LYS A 135 -20.66 9.70 -19.26
C LYS A 135 -19.97 10.63 -18.27
N ILE A 136 -18.64 10.57 -18.19
CA ILE A 136 -17.86 11.45 -17.33
C ILE A 136 -17.59 12.77 -18.06
N HIS A 137 -17.97 13.90 -17.48
CA HIS A 137 -17.69 15.21 -18.08
C HIS A 137 -16.36 15.76 -17.58
N LYS A 138 -16.18 15.73 -16.26
CA LYS A 138 -14.99 16.26 -15.60
C LYS A 138 -14.77 15.56 -14.27
N PHE A 139 -13.52 15.33 -13.91
CA PHE A 139 -13.13 14.85 -12.60
C PHE A 139 -11.91 15.59 -12.06
N THR A 140 -11.92 15.84 -10.77
CA THR A 140 -10.85 16.45 -9.98
C THR A 140 -10.66 15.64 -8.70
N SER A 141 -9.70 16.01 -7.86
CA SER A 141 -9.50 15.33 -6.56
C SER A 141 -10.62 15.56 -5.55
N ASP A 142 -11.55 16.47 -5.81
CA ASP A 142 -12.66 16.84 -4.93
C ASP A 142 -14.05 16.59 -5.52
N LYS A 143 -14.19 16.49 -6.85
CA LYS A 143 -15.49 16.34 -7.50
C LYS A 143 -15.43 15.52 -8.80
N VAL A 144 -16.51 14.78 -9.07
CA VAL A 144 -16.82 14.22 -10.39
C VAL A 144 -18.15 14.77 -10.88
N THR A 145 -18.21 15.23 -12.13
CA THR A 145 -19.44 15.64 -12.81
C THR A 145 -19.71 14.68 -13.96
N PHE A 146 -20.94 14.20 -14.07
CA PHE A 146 -21.29 13.14 -15.01
C PHE A 146 -22.77 13.21 -15.39
N SER A 147 -23.10 12.64 -16.54
CA SER A 147 -24.49 12.30 -16.89
C SER A 147 -24.66 10.79 -16.83
N PHE A 148 -25.86 10.32 -16.54
CA PHE A 148 -26.18 8.89 -16.59
C PHE A 148 -27.56 8.63 -17.15
N VAL A 149 -27.77 7.40 -17.62
CA VAL A 149 -29.07 6.89 -18.05
C VAL A 149 -29.35 5.55 -17.38
N LEU A 150 -30.63 5.32 -17.07
CA LEU A 150 -31.15 4.04 -16.60
C LEU A 150 -32.01 3.41 -17.71
N PRO A 151 -32.22 2.08 -17.71
CA PRO A 151 -33.05 1.41 -18.70
C PRO A 151 -34.46 2.01 -18.73
N GLY A 152 -34.92 2.38 -19.92
CA GLY A 152 -36.31 2.71 -20.17
C GLY A 152 -37.19 1.47 -20.08
N SER A 153 -38.52 1.66 -19.96
CA SER A 153 -39.48 0.55 -20.01
C SER A 153 -39.31 -0.23 -21.32
N THR A 154 -38.87 -1.49 -21.20
CA THR A 154 -38.54 -2.35 -22.34
C THR A 154 -39.80 -2.72 -23.14
N LYS A 155 -39.81 -2.37 -24.43
CA LYS A 155 -40.64 -3.06 -25.42
C LYS A 155 -39.71 -3.97 -26.23
N LYS A 156 -39.87 -5.29 -26.09
CA LYS A 156 -39.26 -6.27 -26.99
C LYS A 156 -39.85 -6.06 -28.36
N GLU A 157 -39.04 -5.71 -29.36
CA GLU A 157 -39.44 -5.85 -30.76
C GLU A 157 -38.24 -6.17 -31.65
N GLU A 158 -38.56 -6.93 -32.68
CA GLU A 158 -37.71 -7.75 -33.52
C GLU A 158 -36.98 -6.95 -34.62
N THR A 159 -35.98 -7.63 -35.17
CA THR A 159 -35.04 -7.27 -36.23
C THR A 159 -35.63 -6.55 -37.45
N SER A 160 -34.93 -5.53 -37.95
CA SER A 160 -34.80 -5.25 -39.39
C SER A 160 -33.53 -4.45 -39.72
N GLN A 161 -32.90 -4.84 -40.82
CA GLN A 161 -31.60 -4.42 -41.35
C GLN A 161 -31.70 -3.07 -42.11
N SER A 162 -30.59 -2.31 -42.21
CA SER A 162 -29.95 -1.85 -43.47
C SER A 162 -29.05 -0.59 -43.32
N THR A 163 -27.74 -0.81 -43.52
CA THR A 163 -26.78 -0.10 -44.43
C THR A 163 -26.27 1.35 -44.18
N THR A 164 -25.00 1.41 -43.75
CA THR A 164 -23.80 2.13 -44.28
C THR A 164 -23.81 3.64 -44.56
N GLN A 165 -22.83 4.36 -43.99
CA GLN A 165 -21.80 5.10 -44.76
C GLN A 165 -20.59 5.52 -43.92
N ALA A 166 -19.41 5.31 -44.52
CA ALA A 166 -18.08 5.62 -44.01
C ALA A 166 -17.61 6.99 -44.56
N VAL A 167 -16.81 7.72 -43.79
CA VAL A 167 -15.90 8.75 -44.32
C VAL A 167 -14.53 8.63 -43.66
N THR A 168 -13.55 8.47 -44.54
CA THR A 168 -12.10 8.45 -44.39
C THR A 168 -11.52 9.85 -44.12
N GLY A 169 -10.44 9.93 -43.33
CA GLY A 169 -9.58 11.12 -43.26
C GLY A 169 -8.26 10.79 -42.56
N ALA A 170 -7.14 10.95 -43.28
CA ALA A 170 -5.81 10.50 -42.92
C ALA A 170 -4.95 11.59 -42.24
N ASN A 171 -4.12 11.15 -41.30
CA ASN A 171 -2.68 11.43 -41.14
C ASN A 171 -2.14 12.87 -41.29
N THR A 172 -1.52 13.44 -40.25
CA THR A 172 -0.08 13.80 -40.30
C THR A 172 0.50 14.10 -38.90
N GLN A 173 1.62 13.45 -38.59
CA GLN A 173 2.56 13.78 -37.52
C GLN A 173 3.72 14.59 -38.12
N PRO A 174 4.38 15.46 -37.34
CA PRO A 174 5.83 15.60 -37.47
C PRO A 174 6.58 15.32 -36.16
N LYS A 175 7.85 14.98 -36.34
CA LYS A 175 8.81 14.36 -35.44
C LYS A 175 9.93 15.36 -35.08
N SER A 176 10.54 15.16 -33.91
CA SER A 176 11.93 15.52 -33.52
C SER A 176 12.27 17.01 -33.34
N THR A 177 13.03 17.41 -32.30
CA THR A 177 14.49 17.20 -32.25
C THR A 177 15.09 17.47 -30.86
N THR A 178 16.01 16.60 -30.46
CA THR A 178 16.99 16.67 -29.36
C THR A 178 18.09 17.69 -29.63
N GLN A 179 18.50 18.50 -28.63
CA GLN A 179 19.87 19.01 -28.51
C GLN A 179 20.30 19.18 -27.04
N SER A 180 21.47 18.62 -26.73
CA SER A 180 22.45 18.97 -25.69
C SER A 180 23.80 19.04 -26.45
N PRO A 181 24.92 19.69 -26.04
CA PRO A 181 25.41 19.75 -24.65
C PRO A 181 26.24 20.99 -24.22
N GLY A 182 26.53 21.08 -22.92
CA GLY A 182 27.82 21.59 -22.41
C GLY A 182 27.76 22.65 -21.32
N THR A 183 28.14 22.30 -20.09
CA THR A 183 29.41 22.70 -19.41
C THR A 183 29.34 22.36 -17.91
N ILE A 184 30.46 21.85 -17.39
CA ILE A 184 30.71 21.32 -16.05
C ILE A 184 30.86 22.47 -15.04
N GLU A 185 30.15 22.42 -13.92
CA GLU A 185 30.56 23.04 -12.65
C GLU A 185 30.21 22.14 -11.44
N THR A 186 31.26 21.76 -10.71
CA THR A 186 31.36 21.50 -9.26
C THR A 186 30.54 20.41 -8.56
N ALA A 187 31.29 19.41 -8.06
CA ALA A 187 31.01 18.42 -6.99
C ALA A 187 29.59 18.43 -6.39
N SER A 188 28.72 17.58 -6.94
CA SER A 188 27.43 17.25 -6.33
C SER A 188 27.62 16.35 -5.12
N ASP A 189 26.97 16.68 -4.01
CA ASP A 189 26.51 15.69 -3.04
C ASP A 189 25.67 14.66 -3.80
N ALA A 190 26.30 13.57 -4.24
CA ALA A 190 25.63 12.59 -5.06
C ALA A 190 24.58 11.90 -4.19
N SER A 191 23.32 12.04 -4.53
CA SER A 191 22.22 11.31 -3.91
C SER A 191 21.59 10.40 -4.94
N TYR A 192 21.09 9.24 -4.51
CA TYR A 192 20.37 8.32 -5.38
C TYR A 192 19.02 7.96 -4.78
N VAL A 193 18.08 7.63 -5.65
CA VAL A 193 16.73 7.23 -5.26
C VAL A 193 16.77 5.79 -4.77
N ILE A 194 16.42 5.60 -3.50
CA ILE A 194 16.32 4.28 -2.86
C ILE A 194 14.90 3.74 -2.86
N ILE A 195 13.89 4.62 -2.86
CA ILE A 195 12.48 4.23 -2.95
C ILE A 195 11.80 5.21 -3.91
N GLN A 196 11.12 4.67 -4.92
CA GLN A 196 10.19 5.42 -5.76
C GLN A 196 8.79 4.82 -5.65
N LEU A 197 7.80 5.68 -5.45
CA LEU A 197 6.40 5.30 -5.29
C LEU A 197 5.52 6.17 -6.19
N GLN A 198 4.52 5.55 -6.81
CA GLN A 198 3.46 6.24 -7.54
C GLN A 198 2.20 6.25 -6.67
N ILE A 199 1.59 7.42 -6.46
CA ILE A 199 0.30 7.51 -5.76
C ILE A 199 -0.71 6.61 -6.47
N ALA A 200 -1.48 5.85 -5.68
CA ALA A 200 -2.48 4.92 -6.14
C ALA A 200 -1.97 3.65 -6.84
N ASP A 201 -0.65 3.42 -6.87
CA ASP A 201 -0.02 2.20 -7.37
C ASP A 201 0.52 1.37 -6.21
N ASN A 202 0.25 0.07 -6.20
CA ASN A 202 0.72 -0.84 -5.16
C ASN A 202 2.13 -1.39 -5.43
N VAL A 203 2.75 -1.04 -6.56
CA VAL A 203 4.14 -1.39 -6.87
C VAL A 203 5.07 -0.24 -6.47
N ALA A 204 6.06 -0.55 -5.64
CA ALA A 204 7.16 0.33 -5.27
C ALA A 204 8.44 -0.11 -5.98
N LEU A 205 9.32 0.83 -6.33
CA LEU A 205 10.70 0.51 -6.71
C LEU A 205 11.62 0.75 -5.51
N VAL A 206 12.13 -0.31 -4.90
CA VAL A 206 13.08 -0.27 -3.78
C VAL A 206 14.45 -0.68 -4.28
N ASN A 207 15.42 0.24 -4.25
CA ASN A 207 16.75 0.06 -4.84
C ASN A 207 16.71 -0.41 -6.31
N GLY A 208 15.69 0.04 -7.06
CA GLY A 208 15.47 -0.34 -8.46
C GLY A 208 14.77 -1.70 -8.66
N ILE A 209 14.37 -2.39 -7.59
CA ILE A 209 13.64 -3.66 -7.63
C ILE A 209 12.15 -3.40 -7.34
N GLU A 210 11.26 -4.02 -8.10
CA GLU A 210 9.81 -3.93 -7.86
C GLU A 210 9.40 -4.72 -6.61
N GLU A 211 8.70 -4.05 -5.69
CA GLU A 211 8.14 -4.61 -4.46
C GLU A 211 6.64 -4.31 -4.40
N ILE A 212 5.83 -5.33 -4.11
CA ILE A 212 4.36 -5.20 -4.04
C ILE A 212 3.95 -4.87 -2.60
N MET A 213 3.21 -3.78 -2.43
CA MET A 213 2.66 -3.34 -1.15
C MET A 213 1.22 -3.82 -0.97
N ASP A 214 0.85 -4.09 0.29
CA ASP A 214 -0.55 -4.40 0.65
C ASP A 214 -1.50 -3.23 0.41
N ILE A 215 -0.98 -2.00 0.51
CA ILE A 215 -1.74 -0.77 0.29
C ILE A 215 -0.84 0.25 -0.43
N PRO A 216 -1.36 0.97 -1.44
CA PRO A 216 -0.56 1.96 -2.16
C PRO A 216 -0.33 3.23 -1.30
N PRO A 217 0.70 4.03 -1.60
CA PRO A 217 0.76 5.41 -1.16
C PRO A 217 -0.45 6.19 -1.69
N MET A 218 -0.90 7.15 -0.90
CA MET A 218 -2.18 7.82 -1.15
C MET A 218 -2.18 9.22 -0.55
N ILE A 219 -3.04 10.08 -1.08
CA ILE A 219 -3.29 11.40 -0.52
C ILE A 219 -4.40 11.29 0.51
N ILE A 220 -4.18 11.68 1.77
CA ILE A 220 -5.21 11.71 2.80
C ILE A 220 -5.36 13.15 3.26
N ARG A 221 -6.55 13.74 3.09
CA ARG A 221 -6.82 15.14 3.44
C ARG A 221 -5.78 16.10 2.82
N ASN A 222 -5.56 15.95 1.52
CA ASN A 222 -4.62 16.75 0.74
C ASN A 222 -3.14 16.59 1.11
N GLN A 223 -2.78 15.50 1.80
CA GLN A 223 -1.41 15.20 2.17
C GLN A 223 -0.96 13.85 1.61
N PRO A 224 0.19 13.76 0.93
CA PRO A 224 0.75 12.48 0.51
C PRO A 224 1.19 11.65 1.72
N MET A 225 0.77 10.40 1.74
CA MET A 225 0.98 9.44 2.80
C MET A 225 1.55 8.14 2.22
N VAL A 226 2.47 7.53 2.96
CA VAL A 226 3.10 6.26 2.56
C VAL A 226 2.86 5.18 3.62
N PRO A 227 2.85 3.90 3.22
CA PRO A 227 2.72 2.80 4.18
C PRO A 227 3.94 2.76 5.11
N LEU A 228 3.70 2.74 6.43
CA LEU A 228 4.78 2.65 7.40
C LEU A 228 5.56 1.33 7.27
N ARG A 229 4.87 0.24 6.87
CA ARG A 229 5.48 -1.08 6.71
C ARG A 229 6.63 -1.06 5.70
N LEU A 230 6.38 -0.55 4.49
CA LEU A 230 7.39 -0.40 3.44
C LEU A 230 8.64 0.33 3.96
N LEU A 231 8.45 1.48 4.61
CA LEU A 231 9.56 2.26 5.17
C LEU A 231 10.30 1.46 6.26
N SER A 232 9.56 0.80 7.13
CA SER A 232 10.14 0.07 8.24
C SER A 232 10.95 -1.14 7.78
N GLU A 233 10.49 -1.85 6.76
CA GLU A 233 11.21 -2.98 6.18
C GLU A 233 12.45 -2.49 5.43
N THR A 234 12.32 -1.45 4.60
CA THR A 234 13.44 -0.91 3.83
C THR A 234 14.54 -0.32 4.72
N PHE A 235 14.16 0.33 5.82
CA PHE A 235 15.09 0.98 6.74
C PHE A 235 15.37 0.18 8.01
N ASN A 236 15.04 -1.11 8.03
CA ASN A 236 15.29 -2.00 9.18
C ASN A 236 14.79 -1.42 10.52
N ALA A 237 13.62 -0.80 10.50
CA ALA A 237 12.91 -0.34 11.68
C ALA A 237 11.82 -1.33 12.09
N ASN A 238 11.57 -1.38 13.40
CA ASN A 238 10.54 -2.23 13.97
C ASN A 238 9.46 -1.37 14.59
N TYR A 239 8.19 -1.67 14.33
CA TYR A 239 7.08 -0.93 14.93
C TYR A 239 6.06 -1.85 15.59
N ARG A 240 5.39 -1.33 16.61
CA ARG A 240 4.28 -1.99 17.30
C ARG A 240 3.10 -1.06 17.39
N TRP A 241 1.94 -1.52 16.94
CA TRP A 241 0.67 -0.88 17.21
C TRP A 241 0.24 -1.15 18.67
N ARG A 242 -0.17 -0.09 19.37
CA ARG A 242 -0.72 -0.15 20.75
C ARG A 242 -2.18 0.30 20.71
N PRO A 243 -3.14 -0.61 20.48
CA PRO A 243 -4.54 -0.27 20.23
C PRO A 243 -5.19 0.48 21.38
N LEU A 244 -4.97 0.04 22.63
CA LEU A 244 -5.52 0.67 23.84
C LEU A 244 -5.13 2.16 23.95
N PHE A 245 -3.93 2.50 23.50
CA PHE A 245 -3.39 3.85 23.56
C PHE A 245 -3.46 4.60 22.24
N ARG A 246 -4.04 3.98 21.20
CA ARG A 246 -4.12 4.48 19.82
C ARG A 246 -2.81 5.10 19.33
N LYS A 247 -1.69 4.40 19.56
CA LYS A 247 -0.35 4.87 19.19
C LYS A 247 0.52 3.79 18.56
N VAL A 248 1.41 4.20 17.67
CA VAL A 248 2.48 3.36 17.14
C VAL A 248 3.75 3.66 17.95
N VAL A 249 4.48 2.62 18.33
CA VAL A 249 5.83 2.73 18.90
C VAL A 249 6.79 2.15 17.87
N LEU A 250 7.64 2.99 17.30
CA LEU A 250 8.63 2.63 16.29
C LEU A 250 10.04 2.74 16.88
N GLN A 251 10.87 1.76 16.58
CA GLN A 251 12.28 1.70 16.91
C GLN A 251 13.06 1.69 15.59
N HIS A 252 13.95 2.66 15.43
CA HIS A 252 14.85 2.75 14.30
C HIS A 252 16.20 3.25 14.85
N GLU A 253 17.29 2.58 14.46
CA GLU A 253 18.60 2.73 15.08
C GLU A 253 18.49 2.64 16.62
N LEU A 254 18.92 3.68 17.33
CA LEU A 254 18.90 3.77 18.79
C LEU A 254 17.74 4.60 19.33
N LYS A 255 16.87 5.13 18.46
CA LYS A 255 15.83 6.10 18.81
C LYS A 255 14.47 5.40 18.92
N THR A 256 13.67 5.85 19.89
CA THR A 256 12.26 5.44 20.01
C THR A 256 11.35 6.58 19.61
N PHE A 257 10.46 6.30 18.67
CA PHE A 257 9.47 7.21 18.13
C PHE A 257 8.07 6.75 18.54
N ILE A 258 7.25 7.68 19.02
CA ILE A 258 5.85 7.41 19.37
C ILE A 258 4.94 8.29 18.52
N PHE A 259 4.08 7.65 17.74
CA PHE A 259 3.12 8.31 16.87
C PHE A 259 1.72 8.15 17.45
N GLY A 260 1.10 9.26 17.86
CA GLY A 260 -0.31 9.24 18.24
C GLY A 260 -1.19 9.28 16.98
N LEU A 261 -2.22 8.44 16.92
CA LEU A 261 -3.18 8.48 15.82
C LEU A 261 -3.89 9.84 15.78
N ASN A 262 -4.00 10.44 14.60
CA ASN A 262 -4.61 11.77 14.38
C ASN A 262 -3.96 12.88 15.23
N LYS A 263 -2.67 12.78 15.52
CA LYS A 263 -1.88 13.84 16.16
C LYS A 263 -0.90 14.42 15.15
N ASN A 264 -0.76 15.75 15.18
CA ASN A 264 0.20 16.51 14.39
C ASN A 264 1.56 16.65 15.07
N PHE A 265 1.88 15.73 15.98
CA PHE A 265 3.18 15.65 16.60
C PHE A 265 3.53 14.20 16.88
N ILE A 266 4.82 13.93 16.93
CA ILE A 266 5.40 12.67 17.40
C ILE A 266 6.18 12.91 18.68
N LYS A 267 6.51 11.84 19.39
CA LYS A 267 7.52 11.90 20.45
C LYS A 267 8.79 11.21 19.98
N ILE A 268 9.92 11.88 20.14
CA ILE A 268 11.27 11.32 19.94
C ILE A 268 11.93 11.37 21.31
N ASN A 269 12.32 10.21 21.88
CA ASN A 269 12.91 10.13 23.23
C ASN A 269 12.10 10.95 24.27
N ASN A 270 10.76 10.80 24.22
CA ASN A 270 9.77 11.48 25.06
C ASN A 270 9.57 13.00 24.84
N LYS A 271 10.35 13.67 23.97
CA LYS A 271 10.14 15.07 23.56
C LYS A 271 9.16 15.16 22.39
N LYS A 272 8.20 16.09 22.45
CA LYS A 272 7.26 16.34 21.35
C LYS A 272 7.93 17.09 20.21
N VAL A 273 7.75 16.61 18.98
CA VAL A 273 8.17 17.25 17.73
C VAL A 273 6.96 17.32 16.81
N PHE A 274 6.60 18.53 16.38
CA PHE A 274 5.49 18.73 15.44
C PHE A 274 5.86 18.25 14.04
N ILE A 275 4.85 17.75 13.35
CA ILE A 275 4.94 17.27 11.98
C ILE A 275 3.87 17.96 11.15
N ASP A 276 4.14 18.15 9.86
CA ASP A 276 3.08 18.46 8.93
C ASP A 276 2.30 17.17 8.67
N GLY A 277 1.02 17.14 9.03
CA GLY A 277 0.17 15.96 8.90
C GLY A 277 -0.10 15.15 10.15
N SER A 278 -0.64 13.95 9.97
CA SER A 278 -0.89 13.02 11.07
C SER A 278 -0.89 11.56 10.64
N VAL A 279 -0.39 10.69 11.52
CA VAL A 279 -0.46 9.23 11.30
C VAL A 279 -1.91 8.78 11.33
N SER A 280 -2.29 7.99 10.32
CA SER A 280 -3.64 7.49 10.10
C SER A 280 -3.63 5.97 9.93
N ILE A 281 -4.77 5.33 10.15
CA ILE A 281 -4.95 3.91 9.83
C ILE A 281 -5.99 3.84 8.71
N VAL A 282 -5.61 3.22 7.60
CA VAL A 282 -6.47 2.97 6.43
C VAL A 282 -6.44 1.47 6.18
N GLU A 283 -7.61 0.83 6.17
CA GLU A 283 -7.72 -0.62 5.88
C GLU A 283 -6.74 -1.48 6.69
N LYS A 284 -6.61 -1.18 8.00
CA LYS A 284 -5.68 -1.83 8.96
C LYS A 284 -4.19 -1.53 8.74
N ASN A 285 -3.83 -0.78 7.71
CA ASN A 285 -2.47 -0.33 7.45
C ASN A 285 -2.20 1.05 8.08
N ILE A 286 -0.99 1.23 8.61
CA ILE A 286 -0.56 2.52 9.17
C ILE A 286 0.01 3.36 8.05
N MET A 287 -0.60 4.51 7.82
CA MET A 287 -0.17 5.50 6.84
C MET A 287 0.54 6.67 7.55
N VAL A 288 1.69 7.06 7.04
CA VAL A 288 2.51 8.15 7.61
C VAL A 288 2.77 9.25 6.58
N PRO A 289 2.77 10.54 7.01
CA PRO A 289 3.11 11.64 6.13
C PRO A 289 4.60 11.64 5.76
N LEU A 290 4.93 12.24 4.60
CA LEU A 290 6.30 12.31 4.09
C LEU A 290 7.28 12.98 5.06
N ASP A 291 6.83 13.98 5.82
CA ASP A 291 7.64 14.70 6.82
C ASP A 291 8.18 13.76 7.92
N LEU A 292 7.50 12.63 8.19
CA LEU A 292 8.02 11.62 9.11
C LEU A 292 9.22 10.88 8.57
N ILE A 293 9.34 10.72 7.25
CA ILE A 293 10.44 9.96 6.67
C ILE A 293 11.77 10.64 7.00
N LYS A 294 11.84 11.96 6.80
CA LYS A 294 13.00 12.77 7.17
C LYS A 294 13.28 12.75 8.67
N LYS A 295 12.26 12.90 9.51
CA LYS A 295 12.43 12.96 10.98
C LYS A 295 12.81 11.62 11.61
N VAL A 296 12.37 10.50 11.04
CA VAL A 296 12.55 9.16 11.60
C VAL A 296 13.77 8.47 11.00
N PHE A 297 13.94 8.56 9.67
CA PHE A 297 14.94 7.82 8.91
C PHE A 297 16.06 8.71 8.36
N GLY A 298 15.98 10.03 8.55
CA GLY A 298 16.99 10.97 8.06
C GLY A 298 17.07 11.07 6.54
N LYS A 299 16.07 10.56 5.81
CA LYS A 299 16.07 10.55 4.34
C LYS A 299 15.34 11.78 3.78
N GLU A 300 15.91 12.36 2.73
CA GLU A 300 15.23 13.42 1.99
C GLU A 300 14.12 12.83 1.12
N VAL A 301 13.07 13.63 0.91
CA VAL A 301 11.88 13.20 0.16
C VAL A 301 11.51 14.28 -0.85
N ILE A 302 11.31 13.87 -2.09
CA ILE A 302 10.79 14.69 -3.18
C ILE A 302 9.40 14.15 -3.54
N TYR A 303 8.42 15.04 -3.64
CA TYR A 303 7.10 14.71 -4.17
C TYR A 303 6.82 15.58 -5.39
N SER A 304 6.58 14.97 -6.54
CA SER A 304 6.06 15.62 -7.74
C SER A 304 4.53 15.51 -7.73
N PRO A 305 3.77 16.59 -7.47
CA PRO A 305 2.31 16.52 -7.43
C PRO A 305 1.68 16.24 -8.79
N GLU A 306 2.27 16.74 -9.87
CA GLU A 306 1.77 16.59 -11.24
C GLU A 306 1.88 15.13 -11.70
N ASP A 307 3.05 14.53 -11.50
CA ASP A 307 3.29 13.13 -11.84
C ASP A 307 2.76 12.17 -10.76
N ARG A 308 2.44 12.71 -9.58
CA ARG A 308 2.05 11.99 -8.37
C ARG A 308 3.10 10.93 -7.96
N ILE A 309 4.37 11.30 -8.09
CA ILE A 309 5.53 10.45 -7.76
C ILE A 309 6.17 10.93 -6.46
N ILE A 310 6.47 9.99 -5.55
CA ILE A 310 7.26 10.20 -4.34
C ILE A 310 8.62 9.51 -4.54
N GLN A 311 9.71 10.23 -4.29
CA GLN A 311 11.07 9.71 -4.29
C GLN A 311 11.72 9.95 -2.93
N ILE A 312 12.33 8.90 -2.37
CA ILE A 312 13.10 8.96 -1.13
C ILE A 312 14.57 8.75 -1.49
N LEU A 313 15.43 9.64 -1.00
CA LEU A 313 16.83 9.75 -1.43
C LEU A 313 17.79 9.33 -0.32
N GLU A 314 18.89 8.71 -0.73
CA GLU A 314 20.06 8.42 0.09
C GLU A 314 21.21 9.32 -0.36
N ASN A 315 21.91 9.94 0.60
CA ASN A 315 23.10 10.73 0.31
C ASN A 315 24.32 9.81 0.28
N ILE A 316 25.13 9.87 -0.78
CA ILE A 316 26.39 9.15 -0.89
C ILE A 316 27.44 9.93 -0.11
N THR A 317 27.50 9.72 1.20
CA THR A 317 28.69 10.07 1.97
C THR A 317 29.75 9.00 1.69
N GLN A 318 30.93 9.41 1.22
CA GLN A 318 32.05 8.50 1.05
C GLN A 318 32.42 7.90 2.41
N THR A 319 31.99 6.66 2.64
CA THR A 319 32.49 5.83 3.73
C THR A 319 33.89 5.38 3.33
N SER A 320 34.89 6.22 3.59
CA SER A 320 36.28 5.80 3.63
C SER A 320 36.56 5.21 5.00
N ALA A 321 36.61 3.87 5.06
CA ALA A 321 37.25 3.16 6.14
C ALA A 321 38.74 3.56 6.20
N SER A 322 39.15 4.23 7.27
CA SER A 322 40.54 4.29 7.73
C SER A 322 40.56 4.67 9.21
N VAL A 323 41.00 3.73 10.03
CA VAL A 323 41.30 3.88 11.45
C VAL A 323 42.52 4.78 11.61
N GLU A 324 42.42 5.85 12.41
CA GLU A 324 43.46 6.29 13.35
C GLU A 324 42.87 7.23 14.41
N PRO A 325 43.34 7.18 15.67
CA PRO A 325 42.66 7.79 16.81
C PRO A 325 43.08 9.26 16.98
N SER A 326 42.12 10.18 16.96
CA SER A 326 42.35 11.54 17.44
C SER A 326 42.30 11.57 18.97
N LYS A 327 43.45 11.90 19.56
CA LYS A 327 43.62 12.29 20.95
C LYS A 327 43.11 13.73 21.17
N ASP A 328 42.53 13.91 22.37
CA ASP A 328 42.31 15.15 23.13
C ASP A 328 41.30 16.15 22.48
N GLU A 329 40.35 16.80 23.15
CA GLU A 329 40.24 17.28 24.53
C GLU A 329 38.76 17.30 25.02
N ASP A 330 38.56 16.87 26.26
CA ASP A 330 37.65 17.36 27.31
C ASP A 330 36.23 17.86 26.94
N ASP A 331 35.24 16.97 27.10
CA ASP A 331 33.89 17.36 27.54
C ASP A 331 33.48 16.50 28.75
N GLU A 332 33.35 17.14 29.90
CA GLU A 332 33.03 16.53 31.18
C GLU A 332 31.58 16.00 31.20
N GLY A 333 31.42 14.71 30.89
CA GLY A 333 30.68 13.79 31.76
C GLY A 333 29.16 13.62 31.55
N GLN A 334 28.79 12.79 30.58
CA GLN A 334 27.87 11.66 30.82
C GLN A 334 28.43 10.39 30.18
N GLY A 335 29.69 10.08 30.51
CA GLY A 335 30.38 8.89 30.01
C GLY A 335 29.74 7.62 30.53
N ILE A 336 29.97 6.51 29.81
CA ILE A 336 29.55 5.12 30.08
C ILE A 336 29.79 4.57 31.51
N GLU A 337 30.25 5.39 32.45
CA GLU A 337 30.42 5.07 33.85
C GLU A 337 29.15 4.51 34.50
N PHE A 338 27.99 5.06 34.13
CA PHE A 338 26.71 4.53 34.58
C PHE A 338 26.47 3.09 34.12
N LEU A 339 27.15 2.60 33.08
CA LEU A 339 26.97 1.23 32.58
C LEU A 339 27.79 0.20 33.38
N TYR A 340 28.83 0.64 34.09
CA TYR A 340 29.68 -0.27 34.87
C TYR A 340 28.95 -0.85 36.08
N GLY A 341 29.18 -2.13 36.34
CA GLY A 341 28.59 -2.86 37.46
C GLY A 341 27.79 -4.07 37.00
N LYS A 342 27.03 -4.64 37.93
CA LYS A 342 26.27 -5.86 37.72
C LYS A 342 24.78 -5.56 37.57
N TRP A 343 24.17 -6.13 36.55
CA TRP A 343 22.79 -5.89 36.15
C TRP A 343 22.00 -7.20 36.12
N SER A 344 20.79 -7.18 36.68
CA SER A 344 19.80 -8.22 36.48
C SER A 344 19.04 -7.91 35.20
N LEU A 345 19.03 -8.84 34.25
CA LEU A 345 18.34 -8.66 32.98
C LEU A 345 16.97 -9.34 33.02
N TRP A 346 15.96 -8.61 32.56
CA TRP A 346 14.60 -9.09 32.37
C TRP A 346 14.27 -9.15 30.88
N ILE A 347 13.84 -10.33 30.42
CA ILE A 347 13.28 -10.51 29.08
C ILE A 347 11.79 -10.19 29.17
N PRO A 348 11.28 -9.16 28.47
CA PRO A 348 9.87 -8.83 28.49
C PRO A 348 9.03 -9.95 27.86
N GLY A 349 7.88 -10.25 28.47
CA GLY A 349 6.96 -11.27 27.97
C GLY A 349 6.42 -10.92 26.58
N GLY A 350 6.23 -11.95 25.77
CA GLY A 350 5.84 -11.84 24.37
C GLY A 350 4.62 -12.70 24.08
N ILE A 351 3.92 -12.40 22.98
CA ILE A 351 2.89 -13.29 22.45
C ILE A 351 3.53 -13.97 21.24
N ILE A 352 3.65 -15.30 21.28
CA ILE A 352 4.00 -16.10 20.13
C ILE A 352 2.74 -16.58 19.44
N TYR A 353 2.82 -16.67 18.12
CA TYR A 353 1.79 -17.25 17.28
C TYR A 353 2.34 -18.56 16.76
N THR A 354 1.79 -19.67 17.23
CA THR A 354 2.10 -21.00 16.70
C THR A 354 0.92 -21.46 15.87
N SER A 355 1.17 -22.10 14.74
CA SER A 355 0.10 -22.63 13.89
C SER A 355 0.34 -24.08 13.59
N ASP A 356 -0.71 -24.88 13.64
CA ASP A 356 -0.76 -26.16 12.93
C ASP A 356 -1.57 -26.02 11.64
N ALA A 357 -1.76 -27.13 10.92
CA ALA A 357 -2.47 -27.16 9.63
C ALA A 357 -3.92 -26.65 9.70
N THR A 358 -4.48 -26.44 10.90
CA THR A 358 -5.90 -26.12 11.08
C THR A 358 -6.16 -24.93 12.01
N ASN A 359 -5.24 -24.57 12.91
CA ASN A 359 -5.45 -23.54 13.91
C ASN A 359 -4.22 -22.65 14.14
N GLN A 360 -4.48 -21.39 14.46
CA GLN A 360 -3.50 -20.46 15.03
C GLN A 360 -3.71 -20.34 16.53
N TYR A 361 -2.69 -20.73 17.29
CA TYR A 361 -2.61 -20.56 18.73
C TYR A 361 -1.89 -19.26 19.05
N ARG A 362 -2.47 -18.52 20.00
CA ARG A 362 -1.88 -17.33 20.59
C ARG A 362 -1.42 -17.69 21.99
N GLU A 363 -0.13 -17.85 22.18
CA GLU A 363 0.42 -18.16 23.49
C GLU A 363 1.22 -16.98 24.03
N TYR A 364 0.84 -16.52 25.22
CA TYR A 364 1.63 -15.52 25.93
C TYR A 364 2.76 -16.23 26.65
N ILE A 365 4.00 -15.99 26.24
CA ILE A 365 5.18 -16.36 27.00
C ILE A 365 5.40 -15.28 28.05
N PRO A 366 5.24 -15.59 29.35
CA PRO A 366 5.53 -14.64 30.40
C PRO A 366 6.99 -14.21 30.34
N GLY A 367 7.25 -12.94 30.69
CA GLY A 367 8.61 -12.44 30.77
C GLY A 367 9.44 -13.29 31.74
N ALA A 368 10.71 -13.48 31.40
CA ALA A 368 11.62 -14.32 32.15
C ALA A 368 12.80 -13.48 32.64
N GLY A 369 13.13 -13.61 33.93
CA GLY A 369 14.31 -13.03 34.55
C GLY A 369 15.25 -14.12 35.05
N GLY A 370 16.47 -13.76 35.43
CA GLY A 370 17.46 -14.70 35.96
C GLY A 370 18.83 -14.62 35.28
N GLN A 371 18.92 -13.88 34.18
CA GLN A 371 20.19 -13.57 33.54
C GLN A 371 20.85 -12.37 34.22
N THR A 372 22.19 -12.36 34.25
CA THR A 372 22.94 -11.20 34.75
C THR A 372 24.05 -10.80 33.80
N LEU A 373 24.27 -9.49 33.65
CA LEU A 373 25.38 -8.93 32.89
C LEU A 373 26.23 -8.07 33.82
N GLU A 374 27.51 -8.38 33.93
CA GLU A 374 28.50 -7.61 34.66
C GLU A 374 29.43 -6.92 33.66
N ILE A 375 29.44 -5.59 33.68
CA ILE A 375 30.29 -4.75 32.84
C ILE A 375 31.40 -4.19 33.73
N LYS A 376 32.65 -4.52 33.42
CA LYS A 376 33.82 -4.10 34.21
C LYS A 376 34.54 -2.93 33.55
N LYS A 377 35.04 -2.02 34.38
CA LYS A 377 35.84 -0.85 33.97
C LYS A 377 37.09 -1.20 33.15
N ASN A 378 37.61 -2.42 33.28
CA ASN A 378 38.81 -2.89 32.60
C ASN A 378 38.57 -3.39 31.16
N GLY A 379 37.42 -3.06 30.54
CA GLY A 379 37.12 -3.47 29.16
C GLY A 379 36.54 -4.88 29.02
N THR A 380 36.22 -5.57 30.11
CA THR A 380 35.67 -6.95 30.06
C THR A 380 34.22 -7.04 30.55
N TYR A 381 33.49 -8.04 30.07
CA TYR A 381 32.15 -8.36 30.57
C TYR A 381 32.01 -9.84 30.97
N ILE A 382 31.06 -10.10 31.86
CA ILE A 382 30.60 -11.45 32.21
C ILE A 382 29.09 -11.48 32.07
N TRP A 383 28.57 -12.29 31.16
CA TRP A 383 27.15 -12.49 30.96
C TRP A 383 26.76 -13.90 31.39
N LYS A 384 26.02 -14.01 32.51
CA LYS A 384 25.46 -15.29 32.97
C LYS A 384 24.07 -15.47 32.39
N LEU A 385 23.93 -16.47 31.53
CA LEU A 385 22.67 -16.97 31.02
C LEU A 385 22.15 -18.09 31.93
N TYR A 386 21.09 -18.78 31.53
CA TYR A 386 20.48 -19.84 32.36
C TYR A 386 21.34 -21.12 32.38
N ASP A 387 21.97 -21.42 31.26
CA ASP A 387 22.69 -22.66 30.95
C ASP A 387 24.18 -22.42 30.72
N GLU A 388 24.59 -21.19 30.39
CA GLU A 388 25.99 -20.84 30.15
C GLU A 388 26.45 -19.51 30.76
N THR A 389 27.76 -19.29 30.76
CA THR A 389 28.37 -18.01 31.13
C THR A 389 29.34 -17.58 30.04
N ILE A 390 29.04 -16.43 29.43
CA ILE A 390 29.83 -15.83 28.38
C ILE A 390 30.75 -14.77 28.99
N LYS A 391 32.00 -14.72 28.51
CA LYS A 391 32.99 -13.73 28.91
C LYS A 391 33.67 -13.21 27.65
N GLY A 392 34.02 -11.93 27.66
CA GLY A 392 34.73 -11.32 26.54
C GLY A 392 35.14 -9.89 26.85
N GLU A 393 35.62 -9.24 25.80
CA GLU A 393 35.96 -7.82 25.81
C GLU A 393 34.82 -7.04 25.18
N TRP A 394 34.59 -5.83 25.68
CA TRP A 394 33.66 -4.88 25.10
C TRP A 394 34.41 -3.68 24.58
N SER A 395 33.85 -3.02 23.57
CA SER A 395 34.33 -1.74 23.05
C SER A 395 33.24 -0.69 23.15
N ILE A 396 33.57 0.55 22.80
CA ILE A 396 32.57 1.62 22.69
C ILE A 396 32.17 1.72 21.23
N ASP A 397 30.88 1.76 20.97
CA ASP A 397 30.32 2.13 19.67
C ASP A 397 29.13 3.08 19.87
N ASN A 398 29.23 4.28 19.26
CA ASN A 398 28.21 5.31 19.31
C ASN A 398 27.65 5.58 20.73
N GLU A 399 28.55 5.82 21.70
CA GLU A 399 28.23 6.06 23.12
C GLU A 399 27.62 4.86 23.88
N ASN A 400 27.54 3.68 23.25
CA ASN A 400 27.10 2.44 23.88
C ASN A 400 28.28 1.50 24.14
N ILE A 401 28.10 0.58 25.09
CA ILE A 401 29.00 -0.56 25.22
C ILE A 401 28.61 -1.61 24.18
N TYR A 402 29.52 -1.90 23.27
CA TYR A 402 29.43 -2.95 22.27
C TYR A 402 30.00 -4.26 22.81
N ILE A 403 29.20 -5.32 22.75
CA ILE A 403 29.54 -6.67 23.13
C ILE A 403 29.51 -7.51 21.84
N PRO A 404 30.66 -7.87 21.25
CA PRO A 404 30.71 -8.61 19.98
C PRO A 404 30.16 -10.04 20.06
N LYS A 405 30.09 -10.60 21.28
CA LYS A 405 29.65 -11.98 21.50
C LYS A 405 28.81 -12.12 22.79
N GLY A 406 27.56 -11.72 22.73
CA GLY A 406 26.58 -11.91 23.81
C GLY A 406 25.77 -13.19 23.65
N ASP A 407 24.54 -13.18 24.16
CA ASP A 407 23.60 -14.30 24.03
C ASP A 407 23.36 -14.67 22.55
N TYR A 408 23.18 -15.96 22.27
CA TYR A 408 23.17 -16.58 20.93
C TYR A 408 24.46 -16.39 20.12
N GLY A 409 25.55 -15.91 20.74
CA GLY A 409 26.79 -15.57 20.06
C GLY A 409 26.70 -14.32 19.17
N TRP A 410 25.63 -13.53 19.32
CA TRP A 410 25.40 -12.32 18.53
C TRP A 410 26.11 -11.12 19.10
N GLU A 411 26.13 -10.04 18.34
CA GLU A 411 26.53 -8.73 18.84
C GLU A 411 25.41 -8.08 19.64
N TRP A 412 25.76 -7.37 20.70
CA TRP A 412 24.84 -6.70 21.61
C TRP A 412 25.36 -5.33 21.99
N TYR A 413 24.44 -4.44 22.35
CA TYR A 413 24.73 -3.09 22.76
C TYR A 413 24.11 -2.84 24.13
N VAL A 414 24.79 -2.07 24.96
CA VAL A 414 24.32 -1.68 26.29
C VAL A 414 24.33 -0.18 26.43
N LYS A 415 23.21 0.37 26.87
CA LYS A 415 23.07 1.81 27.10
C LYS A 415 22.26 2.11 28.34
N GLU A 416 22.41 3.34 28.81
CA GLU A 416 21.60 3.89 29.89
C GLU A 416 20.16 4.04 29.42
N TYR A 417 19.19 3.74 30.30
CA TYR A 417 17.78 3.86 30.00
C TYR A 417 16.98 4.23 31.26
N ASP A 418 16.22 5.31 31.18
CA ASP A 418 15.27 5.70 32.21
C ASP A 418 13.96 4.93 32.03
N PHE A 419 13.67 4.02 32.96
CA PHE A 419 12.36 3.37 33.09
C PHE A 419 11.45 4.21 33.99
N ASP A 420 10.13 4.02 33.87
CA ASP A 420 9.14 4.80 34.61
C ASP A 420 9.39 4.80 36.14
N ASP A 421 9.91 3.71 36.69
CA ASP A 421 10.11 3.52 38.14
C ASP A 421 11.59 3.48 38.58
N TYR A 422 12.54 3.42 37.64
CA TYR A 422 13.97 3.33 37.98
C TYR A 422 14.88 3.67 36.80
N LYS A 423 16.07 4.17 37.13
CA LYS A 423 17.16 4.32 36.17
C LYS A 423 17.91 3.00 36.01
N GLY A 424 18.04 2.53 34.78
CA GLY A 424 18.60 1.21 34.48
C GLY A 424 19.37 1.18 33.16
N ILE A 425 19.60 -0.02 32.63
CA ILE A 425 20.19 -0.18 31.30
C ILE A 425 19.23 -0.88 30.35
N LYS A 426 19.42 -0.67 29.06
CA LYS A 426 18.86 -1.51 28.02
C LYS A 426 19.97 -2.28 27.33
N VAL A 427 19.84 -3.59 27.28
CA VAL A 427 20.76 -4.50 26.57
C VAL A 427 20.03 -5.01 25.34
N PHE A 428 20.52 -4.72 24.14
CA PHE A 428 19.76 -4.96 22.92
C PHE A 428 20.64 -5.41 21.75
N THR A 429 20.01 -6.12 20.83
CA THR A 429 20.53 -6.56 19.53
C THR A 429 19.40 -6.48 18.51
N SER A 430 19.63 -6.86 17.26
CA SER A 430 18.61 -6.80 16.20
C SER A 430 17.32 -7.52 16.63
N GLY A 431 16.25 -6.76 16.81
CA GLY A 431 14.91 -7.26 17.15
C GLY A 431 14.70 -7.75 18.59
N ILE A 432 15.74 -7.79 19.46
CA ILE A 432 15.65 -8.31 20.83
C ILE A 432 16.24 -7.30 21.82
N TRP A 433 15.55 -7.09 22.95
CA TRP A 433 16.09 -6.29 24.05
C TRP A 433 15.78 -6.91 25.42
N ARG A 434 16.55 -6.48 26.41
CA ARG A 434 16.42 -6.84 27.82
C ARG A 434 16.53 -5.58 28.65
N ASP A 435 15.67 -5.52 29.67
CA ASP A 435 15.64 -4.40 30.60
C ASP A 435 16.52 -4.77 31.80
N GLY A 436 17.51 -3.93 32.11
CA GLY A 436 18.52 -4.18 33.12
C GLY A 436 18.33 -3.31 34.36
N LYS A 437 18.22 -3.94 35.53
CA LYS A 437 18.18 -3.28 36.83
C LYS A 437 19.46 -3.54 37.61
N ARG A 438 20.02 -2.50 38.21
CA ARG A 438 21.29 -2.59 38.95
C ARG A 438 21.15 -3.52 40.15
N ILE A 439 22.09 -4.46 40.28
CA ILE A 439 22.23 -5.32 41.46
C ILE A 439 23.19 -4.59 42.41
N LYS A 440 22.75 -4.39 43.65
CA LYS A 440 23.57 -3.77 44.70
C LYS A 440 24.65 -4.71 45.21
#